data_AF-A0A852K8X6-F1
#
_entry.id   AF-A0A852K8X6-F1
#
_cell.length_a   1.000
_cell.length_b   1.000
_cell.length_c   1.000
_cell.angle_alpha   90.00
_cell.angle_beta   90.00
_cell.angle_gamma   90.00
#
_symmetry.space_group_name_H-M   'P 1'
#
loop_
_entity.id
_entity.type
_entity.pdbx_description
1 polymer ?
#
loop_
_entity_poly.entity_id
_entity_poly.type
_entity_poly.pdbx_seq_one_letter_code
_entity_poly.pdbx_strand_id
1 'polypeptide(L)'
;IDLDTARQELEEFIPHVRSISDSSIRKMAGRDLARFKQFKKQGIAVKFGRFSQKENNQLQKNIEEFLSISGIDSAEKLLFTSRYPEEKEAINRLKAEYHFCEELSKDIPRPWRLIYYRARKMFDPNNYKGRYTKEEIEKLKKYYALHGNNWKKISEMMSRSNLSVAMKYSEIKSAINYGPWSKEETKKLMCAVEEVIRRKLGGANSLSASDKSNRDLLIDRETLYQKLPWTEIEAKVGTRYWRQCKQKWTTILTNKMTKRQHLSKGANGLHVKINLIKRLYETKVEDADEVNWEEISNAIGDVPKAYVQAKFYKLKISCVPLWQMKTFSEIVAFLYENKLPKLEEML
;
A
#
# COMPACT_ATOMS: atom_id res chain seq x y z
N ILE A 1 23.25 -11.64 20.05
CA ILE A 1 21.99 -12.39 20.20
C ILE A 1 22.03 -13.57 19.25
N ASP A 2 21.73 -14.77 19.73
CA ASP A 2 21.60 -15.95 18.86
C ASP A 2 20.41 -15.77 17.89
N LEU A 3 20.46 -16.42 16.71
CA LEU A 3 19.47 -16.24 15.66
C LEU A 3 18.06 -16.70 16.09
N ASP A 4 17.96 -17.81 16.82
CA ASP A 4 16.66 -18.35 17.23
C ASP A 4 16.05 -17.48 18.33
N THR A 5 16.90 -17.00 19.24
CA THR A 5 16.48 -16.00 20.25
C THR A 5 15.99 -14.72 19.56
N ALA A 6 16.71 -14.23 18.55
CA ALA A 6 16.29 -13.05 17.79
C ALA A 6 14.97 -13.24 17.05
N ARG A 7 14.71 -14.44 16.51
CA ARG A 7 13.43 -14.79 15.87
C ARG A 7 12.29 -14.75 16.89
N GLN A 8 12.46 -15.41 18.04
CA GLN A 8 11.45 -15.45 19.10
C GLN A 8 11.11 -14.05 19.62
N GLU A 9 12.12 -13.21 19.90
CA GLU A 9 11.86 -11.86 20.39
C GLU A 9 11.20 -10.96 19.33
N LEU A 10 11.52 -11.13 18.05
CA LEU A 10 10.89 -10.36 16.97
C LEU A 10 9.46 -10.82 16.66
N GLU A 11 9.08 -12.07 16.99
CA GLU A 11 7.72 -12.60 16.77
C GLU A 11 6.65 -11.79 17.49
N GLU A 12 7.00 -11.15 18.61
CA GLU A 12 6.10 -10.26 19.33
C GLU A 12 5.74 -9.00 18.53
N PHE A 13 6.63 -8.52 17.66
CA PHE A 13 6.50 -7.21 17.00
C PHE A 13 6.22 -7.30 15.50
N ILE A 14 6.72 -8.35 14.86
CA ILE A 14 6.78 -8.47 13.41
C ILE A 14 5.88 -9.62 12.95
N PRO A 15 4.92 -9.37 12.05
CA PRO A 15 4.09 -10.46 11.53
C PRO A 15 4.93 -11.39 10.63
N HIS A 16 4.68 -12.69 10.73
CA HIS A 16 5.27 -13.74 9.87
C HIS A 16 6.82 -13.81 9.88
N VAL A 17 7.46 -13.50 11.02
CA VAL A 17 8.94 -13.54 11.20
C VAL A 17 9.58 -14.82 10.68
N ARG A 18 8.92 -15.96 10.88
CA ARG A 18 9.41 -17.28 10.46
C ARG A 18 9.67 -17.38 8.95
N SER A 19 8.95 -16.63 8.13
CA SER A 19 9.14 -16.62 6.67
C SER A 19 10.24 -15.65 6.19
N ILE A 20 10.82 -14.86 7.08
CA ILE A 20 11.87 -13.90 6.77
C ILE A 20 13.24 -14.60 6.75
N SER A 21 14.12 -14.19 5.83
CA SER A 21 15.48 -14.73 5.70
C SER A 21 16.36 -14.39 6.91
N ASP A 22 17.27 -15.30 7.27
CA ASP A 22 18.16 -15.16 8.43
C ASP A 22 18.97 -13.85 8.40
N SER A 23 19.50 -13.48 7.23
CA SER A 23 20.23 -12.23 7.04
C SER A 23 19.37 -10.99 7.38
N SER A 24 18.08 -11.04 7.06
CA SER A 24 17.15 -9.96 7.35
C SER A 24 16.78 -9.93 8.83
N ILE A 25 16.60 -11.09 9.47
CA ILE A 25 16.38 -11.22 10.92
C ILE A 25 17.55 -10.63 11.68
N ARG A 26 18.79 -11.03 11.40
CA ARG A 26 19.99 -10.50 12.09
C ARG A 26 20.08 -8.98 12.00
N LYS A 27 19.84 -8.43 10.80
CA LYS A 27 19.87 -6.98 10.57
C LYS A 27 18.74 -6.23 11.26
N MET A 28 17.55 -6.85 11.39
CA MET A 28 16.41 -6.26 12.09
C MET A 28 16.62 -6.33 13.61
N ALA A 29 17.04 -7.49 14.12
CA ALA A 29 17.35 -7.67 15.53
C ALA A 29 18.41 -6.69 16.01
N GLY A 30 19.49 -6.50 15.24
CA GLY A 30 20.56 -5.57 15.60
C GLY A 30 20.20 -4.08 15.57
N ARG A 31 19.14 -3.67 14.87
CA ARG A 31 18.82 -2.23 14.63
C ARG A 31 17.47 -1.78 15.18
N ASP A 32 16.51 -2.68 15.25
CA ASP A 32 15.12 -2.36 15.58
C ASP A 32 14.68 -2.93 16.93
N LEU A 33 15.24 -4.05 17.38
CA LEU A 33 14.70 -4.80 18.53
C LEU A 33 14.71 -4.01 19.83
N ALA A 34 15.80 -3.29 20.12
CA ALA A 34 15.89 -2.42 21.29
C ALA A 34 14.83 -1.30 21.25
N ARG A 35 14.67 -0.64 20.09
CA ARG A 35 13.66 0.39 19.86
C ARG A 35 12.24 -0.16 20.01
N PHE A 36 11.96 -1.36 19.50
CA PHE A 36 10.65 -2.00 19.64
C PHE A 36 10.32 -2.33 21.09
N LYS A 37 11.27 -2.87 21.85
CA LYS A 37 11.10 -3.08 23.30
C LYS A 37 10.83 -1.77 24.03
N GLN A 38 11.48 -0.67 23.65
CA GLN A 38 11.23 0.66 24.22
C GLN A 38 9.82 1.18 23.87
N PHE A 39 9.40 1.08 22.60
CA PHE A 39 8.04 1.47 22.20
C PHE A 39 6.98 0.67 22.96
N LYS A 40 7.18 -0.64 23.13
CA LYS A 40 6.29 -1.49 23.94
C LYS A 40 6.16 -1.00 25.38
N LYS A 41 7.28 -0.63 26.04
CA LYS A 41 7.26 -0.06 27.39
C LYS A 41 6.49 1.25 27.48
N GLN A 42 6.46 2.02 26.38
CA GLN A 42 5.69 3.26 26.25
C GLN A 42 4.24 3.03 25.80
N GLY A 43 3.81 1.77 25.62
CA GLY A 43 2.48 1.45 25.10
C GLY A 43 2.30 1.70 23.60
N ILE A 44 3.39 1.91 22.85
CA ILE A 44 3.37 2.18 21.42
C ILE A 44 3.61 0.87 20.65
N ALA A 45 2.63 0.49 19.82
CA ALA A 45 2.75 -0.67 18.94
C ALA A 45 3.59 -0.36 17.68
N VAL A 46 4.31 -1.36 17.18
CA VAL A 46 5.04 -1.27 15.91
C VAL A 46 4.04 -1.23 14.74
N LYS A 47 4.16 -0.21 13.88
CA LYS A 47 3.22 0.07 12.79
C LYS A 47 3.73 -0.43 11.44
N PHE A 48 2.80 -0.88 10.60
CA PHE A 48 3.06 -1.31 9.21
C PHE A 48 2.15 -0.56 8.23
N GLY A 49 2.41 -0.68 6.93
CA GLY A 49 1.60 -0.01 5.91
C GLY A 49 2.06 1.41 5.57
N ARG A 50 1.10 2.32 5.39
CA ARG A 50 1.36 3.71 4.97
C ARG A 50 1.88 4.53 6.15
N PHE A 51 2.70 5.53 5.83
CA PHE A 51 3.28 6.46 6.80
C PHE A 51 2.33 7.65 6.99
N SER A 52 1.97 7.90 8.25
CA SER A 52 1.20 9.07 8.65
C SER A 52 1.98 10.37 8.39
N GLN A 53 1.28 11.50 8.42
CA GLN A 53 1.95 12.80 8.26
C GLN A 53 2.94 13.07 9.40
N LYS A 54 2.59 12.71 10.64
CA LYS A 54 3.47 12.83 11.81
C LYS A 54 4.78 12.07 11.62
N GLU A 55 4.70 10.83 11.13
CA GLU A 55 5.89 10.02 10.84
C GLU A 55 6.72 10.59 9.69
N ASN A 56 6.09 11.17 8.67
CA ASN A 56 6.82 11.84 7.58
C ASN A 56 7.54 13.09 8.08
N ASN A 57 6.90 13.89 8.94
CA ASN A 57 7.53 15.07 9.54
C ASN A 57 8.71 14.67 10.44
N GLN A 58 8.56 13.63 11.27
CA GLN A 58 9.65 13.11 12.09
C GLN A 58 10.80 12.59 11.22
N LEU A 59 10.49 11.87 10.14
CA LEU A 59 11.50 11.37 9.20
C LEU A 59 12.27 12.50 8.52
N GLN A 60 11.58 13.58 8.17
CA GLN A 60 12.22 14.77 7.62
C GLN A 60 13.18 15.40 8.64
N LYS A 61 12.72 15.60 9.88
CA LYS A 61 13.56 16.10 10.98
C LYS A 61 14.81 15.23 11.20
N ASN A 62 14.66 13.90 11.26
CA ASN A 62 15.79 12.98 11.44
C ASN A 62 16.82 13.10 10.29
N ILE A 63 16.38 13.33 9.05
CA ILE A 63 17.29 13.56 7.92
C ILE A 63 18.02 14.89 8.07
N GLU A 64 17.30 15.97 8.41
CA GLU A 64 17.88 17.31 8.59
C GLU A 64 18.93 17.32 9.72
N GLU A 65 18.62 16.70 10.85
CA GLU A 65 19.57 16.52 11.96
C GLU A 65 20.80 15.72 11.52
N PHE A 66 20.61 14.61 10.81
CA PHE A 66 21.72 13.79 10.32
C PHE A 66 22.63 14.57 9.34
N LEU A 67 22.05 15.35 8.43
CA LEU A 67 22.81 16.18 7.50
C LEU A 67 23.61 17.24 8.27
N SER A 68 23.01 17.86 9.30
CA SER A 68 23.68 18.86 10.13
C SER A 68 24.89 18.30 10.89
N ILE A 69 24.82 17.07 11.42
CA ILE A 69 25.94 16.49 12.16
C ILE A 69 27.02 15.88 11.25
N SER A 70 26.62 15.33 10.10
CA SER A 70 27.54 14.64 9.20
C SER A 70 28.22 15.57 8.20
N GLY A 71 27.69 16.78 8.00
CA GLY A 71 28.18 17.74 7.00
C GLY A 71 27.94 17.31 5.55
N ILE A 72 27.08 16.31 5.31
CA ILE A 72 26.75 15.87 3.94
C ILE A 72 25.84 16.92 3.29
N ASP A 73 26.20 17.36 2.08
CA ASP A 73 25.54 18.49 1.40
C ASP A 73 24.03 18.32 1.17
N SER A 74 23.55 17.09 0.93
CA SER A 74 22.15 16.88 0.58
C SER A 74 21.60 15.50 0.95
N ALA A 75 20.29 15.47 1.18
CA ALA A 75 19.53 14.23 1.37
C ALA A 75 19.65 13.29 0.16
N GLU A 76 19.84 13.83 -1.05
CA GLU A 76 20.06 13.01 -2.24
C GLU A 76 21.38 12.25 -2.16
N LYS A 77 22.50 12.92 -1.87
CA LYS A 77 23.81 12.26 -1.70
C LYS A 77 23.77 11.21 -0.59
N LEU A 78 23.12 11.57 0.52
CA LEU A 78 22.91 10.69 1.66
C LEU A 78 22.13 9.43 1.27
N LEU A 79 20.99 9.55 0.58
CA LEU A 79 20.10 8.42 0.32
C LEU A 79 20.42 7.67 -0.98
N PHE A 80 21.00 8.34 -1.98
CA PHE A 80 21.30 7.83 -3.31
C PHE A 80 22.80 7.82 -3.62
N THR A 81 23.61 7.47 -2.62
CA THR A 81 25.08 7.45 -2.68
C THR A 81 25.66 6.73 -3.92
N SER A 82 24.96 5.75 -4.50
CA SER A 82 25.42 5.11 -5.73
C SER A 82 25.45 6.01 -6.97
N ARG A 83 24.80 7.19 -6.94
CA ARG A 83 24.82 8.21 -8.00
C ARG A 83 26.09 9.07 -7.94
N TYR A 84 26.83 9.03 -6.82
CA TYR A 84 28.01 9.84 -6.54
C TYR A 84 29.20 8.93 -6.23
N PRO A 85 29.81 8.28 -7.25
CA PRO A 85 30.86 7.29 -7.03
C PRO A 85 32.09 7.85 -6.33
N GLU A 86 32.46 9.10 -6.62
CA GLU A 86 33.63 9.79 -6.04
C GLU A 86 33.48 10.03 -4.53
N GLU A 87 32.26 10.40 -4.09
CA GLU A 87 31.98 10.71 -2.68
C GLU A 87 31.48 9.48 -1.88
N LYS A 88 31.27 8.35 -2.56
CA LYS A 88 30.58 7.18 -2.01
C LYS A 88 31.23 6.64 -0.73
N GLU A 89 32.54 6.56 -0.72
CA GLU A 89 33.30 6.00 0.41
C GLU A 89 33.26 6.94 1.62
N ALA A 90 33.44 8.25 1.39
CA ALA A 90 33.32 9.27 2.44
C ALA A 90 31.92 9.25 3.07
N ILE A 91 30.86 9.25 2.24
CA ILE A 91 29.47 9.20 2.72
C ILE A 91 29.20 7.91 3.51
N ASN A 92 29.74 6.76 3.09
CA ASN A 92 29.55 5.50 3.82
C ASN A 92 30.29 5.48 5.16
N ARG A 93 31.47 6.11 5.25
CA ARG A 93 32.17 6.28 6.53
C ARG A 93 31.35 7.13 7.50
N LEU A 94 30.86 8.29 7.05
CA LEU A 94 30.01 9.16 7.86
C LEU A 94 28.72 8.45 8.33
N LYS A 95 28.10 7.64 7.47
CA LYS A 95 26.94 6.82 7.87
C LYS A 95 27.25 5.81 8.97
N ALA A 96 28.45 5.24 8.97
CA ALA A 96 28.87 4.29 9.97
C ALA A 96 29.22 5.00 11.29
N GLU A 97 29.97 6.10 11.20
CA GLU A 97 30.39 6.94 12.34
C GLU A 97 29.20 7.51 13.12
N TYR A 98 28.23 8.10 12.40
CA TYR A 98 27.05 8.72 13.02
C TYR A 98 25.83 7.79 13.09
N HIS A 99 26.03 6.47 13.01
CA HIS A 99 24.96 5.48 13.20
C HIS A 99 23.69 5.75 12.38
N PHE A 100 23.84 6.07 11.08
CA PHE A 100 22.76 6.57 10.22
C PHE A 100 21.43 5.82 10.31
N CYS A 101 21.47 4.49 10.44
CA CYS A 101 20.24 3.70 10.52
C CYS A 101 19.45 3.96 11.81
N GLU A 102 20.14 4.20 12.92
CA GLU A 102 19.55 4.49 14.24
C GLU A 102 18.98 5.90 14.22
N GLU A 103 19.77 6.89 13.83
CA GLU A 103 19.34 8.29 13.73
C GLU A 103 18.15 8.47 12.78
N LEU A 104 18.18 7.84 11.61
CA LEU A 104 17.07 7.90 10.65
C LEU A 104 15.76 7.36 11.25
N SER A 105 15.84 6.36 12.12
CA SER A 105 14.70 5.60 12.62
C SER A 105 14.24 6.00 14.03
N LYS A 106 14.91 6.99 14.62
CA LYS A 106 14.58 7.62 15.89
C LYS A 106 13.12 8.09 15.93
N ASP A 107 12.43 7.76 17.03
CA ASP A 107 11.04 8.14 17.32
C ASP A 107 9.99 7.74 16.27
N ILE A 108 10.31 6.80 15.37
CA ILE A 108 9.37 6.25 14.40
C ILE A 108 9.15 4.77 14.73
N PRO A 109 7.92 4.35 15.09
CA PRO A 109 7.61 2.99 15.54
C PRO A 109 7.48 2.01 14.35
N ARG A 110 8.50 1.96 13.49
CA ARG A 110 8.55 1.08 12.31
C ARG A 110 9.92 0.44 12.14
N PRO A 111 10.00 -0.71 11.45
CA PRO A 111 11.28 -1.28 11.04
C PRO A 111 12.12 -0.30 10.21
N TRP A 112 13.41 -0.16 10.52
CA TRP A 112 14.31 0.82 9.90
C TRP A 112 14.33 0.71 8.38
N ARG A 113 14.20 -0.51 7.82
CA ARG A 113 14.16 -0.72 6.35
C ARG A 113 12.97 -0.02 5.72
N LEU A 114 11.79 -0.08 6.34
CA LEU A 114 10.59 0.59 5.83
C LEU A 114 10.76 2.11 5.88
N ILE A 115 11.37 2.61 6.96
CA ILE A 115 11.72 4.03 7.14
C ILE A 115 12.70 4.47 6.06
N TYR A 116 13.77 3.70 5.83
CA TYR A 116 14.76 3.97 4.77
C TYR A 116 14.13 3.99 3.37
N TYR A 117 13.24 3.04 3.06
CA TYR A 117 12.50 3.06 1.79
C TYR A 117 11.56 4.27 1.67
N ARG A 118 10.95 4.70 2.78
CA ARG A 118 10.12 5.91 2.81
C ARG A 118 10.96 7.16 2.57
N ALA A 119 12.10 7.30 3.26
CA ALA A 119 13.03 8.40 3.12
C ALA A 119 13.48 8.53 1.65
N ARG A 120 13.93 7.42 1.06
CA ARG A 120 14.27 7.39 -0.38
C ARG A 120 13.11 7.90 -1.24
N LYS A 121 11.86 7.50 -1.00
CA LYS A 121 10.73 8.01 -1.81
C LYS A 121 10.46 9.50 -1.62
N MET A 122 10.63 10.02 -0.41
CA MET A 122 10.41 11.43 -0.09
C MET A 122 11.47 12.34 -0.72
N PHE A 123 12.73 11.91 -0.70
CA PHE A 123 13.88 12.70 -1.11
C PHE A 123 14.47 12.28 -2.47
N ASP A 124 13.77 11.48 -3.28
CA ASP A 124 14.20 11.17 -4.66
C ASP A 124 13.78 12.31 -5.59
N PRO A 125 14.72 13.11 -6.15
CA PRO A 125 14.37 14.16 -7.10
C PRO A 125 13.79 13.63 -8.41
N ASN A 126 13.99 12.34 -8.69
CA ASN A 126 13.41 11.64 -9.84
C ASN A 126 11.99 11.14 -9.58
N ASN A 127 11.45 11.34 -8.38
CA ASN A 127 10.06 11.08 -8.08
C ASN A 127 9.17 12.26 -8.48
N TYR A 128 7.85 12.05 -8.51
CA TYR A 128 6.85 13.10 -8.78
C TYR A 128 6.95 13.83 -10.13
N LYS A 129 7.64 13.26 -11.14
CA LYS A 129 7.77 13.80 -12.52
C LYS A 129 6.47 13.80 -13.35
N GLY A 130 5.31 13.62 -12.73
CA GLY A 130 4.01 13.64 -13.41
C GLY A 130 3.78 12.49 -14.41
N ARG A 131 2.89 12.72 -15.38
CA ARG A 131 2.50 11.74 -16.39
C ARG A 131 3.64 11.48 -17.39
N TYR A 132 3.68 10.27 -17.95
CA TYR A 132 4.61 9.94 -19.02
C TYR A 132 4.12 10.55 -20.34
N THR A 133 5.01 11.24 -21.06
CA THR A 133 4.74 11.68 -22.43
C THR A 133 4.85 10.51 -23.41
N LYS A 134 4.40 10.70 -24.66
CA LYS A 134 4.51 9.67 -25.70
C LYS A 134 5.99 9.36 -26.00
N GLU A 135 6.83 10.39 -26.00
CA GLU A 135 8.27 10.28 -26.24
C GLU A 135 8.96 9.50 -25.11
N GLU A 136 8.57 9.74 -23.85
CA GLU A 136 9.08 8.97 -22.72
C GLU A 136 8.66 7.51 -22.78
N ILE A 137 7.44 7.22 -23.25
CA ILE A 137 6.94 5.86 -23.44
C ILE A 137 7.78 5.12 -24.50
N GLU A 138 8.07 5.77 -25.64
CA GLU A 138 8.90 5.16 -26.68
C GLU A 138 10.37 4.99 -26.24
N LYS A 139 10.93 5.97 -25.52
CA LYS A 139 12.25 5.83 -24.88
C LYS A 139 12.28 4.66 -23.90
N LEU A 140 11.25 4.50 -23.08
CA LEU A 140 11.14 3.39 -22.13
C LEU A 140 11.15 2.03 -22.84
N LYS A 141 10.38 1.88 -23.92
CA LYS A 141 10.40 0.64 -24.73
C LYS A 141 11.79 0.38 -25.30
N LYS A 142 12.46 1.40 -25.85
CA LYS A 142 13.82 1.28 -26.39
C LYS A 142 14.84 0.87 -25.31
N TYR A 143 14.83 1.52 -24.14
CA TYR A 143 15.76 1.19 -23.07
C TYR A 143 15.50 -0.20 -22.47
N TYR A 144 14.24 -0.63 -22.38
CA TYR A 144 13.93 -2.00 -22.00
C TYR A 144 14.47 -3.01 -23.01
N ALA A 145 14.34 -2.75 -24.32
CA ALA A 145 14.89 -3.62 -25.35
C ALA A 145 16.43 -3.77 -25.24
N LEU A 146 17.12 -2.73 -24.75
CA LEU A 146 18.59 -2.72 -24.60
C LEU A 146 19.09 -3.29 -23.26
N HIS A 147 18.33 -3.13 -22.18
CA HIS A 147 18.80 -3.41 -20.81
C HIS A 147 17.91 -4.38 -20.02
N GLY A 148 16.85 -4.90 -20.64
CA GLY A 148 15.88 -5.77 -20.00
C GLY A 148 15.23 -5.13 -18.78
N ASN A 149 15.03 -5.93 -17.73
CA ASN A 149 14.43 -5.51 -16.47
C ASN A 149 15.42 -4.79 -15.52
N ASN A 150 16.54 -4.24 -16.02
CA ASN A 150 17.46 -3.45 -15.21
C ASN A 150 16.89 -2.03 -14.95
N TRP A 151 15.85 -1.98 -14.12
CA TRP A 151 15.12 -0.75 -13.82
C TRP A 151 15.96 0.33 -13.17
N LYS A 152 17.04 -0.04 -12.47
CA LYS A 152 17.97 0.94 -11.90
C LYS A 152 18.65 1.74 -13.01
N LYS A 153 19.22 1.04 -14.01
CA LYS A 153 19.87 1.66 -15.16
C LYS A 153 18.88 2.48 -16.00
N ILE A 154 17.71 1.91 -16.30
CA ILE A 154 16.68 2.61 -17.08
C ILE A 154 16.17 3.87 -16.33
N SER A 155 16.01 3.79 -15.01
CA SER A 155 15.62 4.92 -14.14
C SER A 155 16.59 6.08 -14.23
N GLU A 156 17.89 5.80 -14.19
CA GLU A 156 18.96 6.80 -14.33
C GLU A 156 18.91 7.44 -15.72
N MET A 157 18.71 6.65 -16.78
CA MET A 157 18.60 7.17 -18.16
C MET A 157 17.33 7.97 -18.43
N MET A 158 16.23 7.69 -17.72
CA MET A 158 14.95 8.36 -17.88
C MET A 158 14.73 9.53 -16.90
N SER A 159 15.65 9.75 -15.96
CA SER A 159 15.49 10.73 -14.87
C SER A 159 14.15 10.62 -14.13
N ARG A 160 13.68 9.38 -13.97
CA ARG A 160 12.42 9.01 -13.29
C ARG A 160 12.67 7.89 -12.32
N SER A 161 11.95 7.84 -11.20
CA SER A 161 12.17 6.83 -10.15
C SER A 161 12.04 5.41 -10.68
N ASN A 162 12.87 4.50 -10.15
CA ASN A 162 12.92 3.09 -10.55
C ASN A 162 11.54 2.42 -10.51
N LEU A 163 10.80 2.65 -9.42
CA LEU A 163 9.45 2.12 -9.29
C LEU A 163 8.50 2.67 -10.37
N SER A 164 8.58 3.97 -10.69
CA SER A 164 7.74 4.58 -11.72
C SER A 164 7.98 3.94 -13.08
N VAL A 165 9.24 3.75 -13.45
CA VAL A 165 9.65 3.16 -14.73
C VAL A 165 9.20 1.71 -14.84
N ALA A 166 9.47 0.89 -13.82
CA ALA A 166 9.05 -0.52 -13.79
C ALA A 166 7.52 -0.66 -13.86
N MET A 167 6.81 0.18 -13.10
CA MET A 167 5.35 0.21 -13.11
C MET A 167 4.79 0.62 -14.48
N LYS A 168 5.36 1.66 -15.09
CA LYS A 168 4.91 2.13 -16.40
C LYS A 168 5.18 1.10 -17.47
N TYR A 169 6.36 0.48 -17.48
CA TYR A 169 6.65 -0.59 -18.44
C TYR A 169 5.67 -1.76 -18.28
N SER A 170 5.39 -2.18 -17.05
CA SER A 170 4.42 -3.25 -16.79
C SER A 170 3.01 -2.93 -17.32
N GLU A 171 2.64 -1.64 -17.44
CA GLU A 171 1.38 -1.19 -18.01
C GLU A 171 1.40 -1.21 -19.55
N ILE A 172 2.53 -0.89 -20.18
CA ILE A 172 2.64 -0.72 -21.64
C ILE A 172 3.29 -1.91 -22.37
N LYS A 173 3.73 -2.94 -21.64
CA LYS A 173 4.44 -4.12 -22.20
C LYS A 173 3.64 -4.89 -23.25
N SER A 174 2.32 -4.72 -23.28
CA SER A 174 1.42 -5.43 -24.19
C SER A 174 0.37 -4.47 -24.74
N ALA A 175 -0.16 -4.79 -25.93
CA ALA A 175 -1.33 -4.09 -26.46
C ALA A 175 -2.54 -4.37 -25.56
N ILE A 176 -2.96 -3.37 -24.81
CA ILE A 176 -4.07 -3.48 -23.85
C ILE A 176 -5.25 -2.63 -24.28
N ASN A 177 -6.44 -3.14 -24.02
CA ASN A 177 -7.69 -2.44 -24.28
C ASN A 177 -7.92 -1.37 -23.20
N TYR A 178 -8.27 -0.17 -23.65
CA TYR A 178 -8.79 0.91 -22.81
C TYR A 178 -10.28 1.10 -23.09
N GLY A 179 -11.04 1.59 -22.10
CA GLY A 179 -12.49 1.78 -22.21
C GLY A 179 -13.32 0.63 -21.63
N PRO A 180 -14.62 0.57 -21.96
CA PRO A 180 -15.58 -0.37 -21.36
C PRO A 180 -15.16 -1.84 -21.51
N TRP A 181 -15.49 -2.66 -20.52
CA TRP A 181 -15.23 -4.11 -20.55
C TRP A 181 -16.28 -4.83 -21.39
N SER A 182 -15.85 -5.65 -22.35
CA SER A 182 -16.76 -6.53 -23.07
C SER A 182 -17.30 -7.66 -22.16
N LYS A 183 -18.34 -8.35 -22.62
CA LYS A 183 -18.89 -9.51 -21.90
C LYS A 183 -17.87 -10.65 -21.84
N GLU A 184 -17.15 -10.86 -22.93
CA GLU A 184 -16.10 -11.86 -23.11
C GLU A 184 -14.92 -11.57 -22.19
N GLU A 185 -14.45 -10.32 -22.15
CA GLU A 185 -13.37 -9.91 -21.24
C GLU A 185 -13.77 -10.12 -19.78
N THR A 186 -15.02 -9.77 -19.44
CA THR A 186 -15.55 -9.96 -18.08
C THR A 186 -15.62 -11.45 -17.72
N LYS A 187 -16.07 -12.31 -18.65
CA LYS A 187 -16.10 -13.76 -18.46
C LYS A 187 -14.70 -14.34 -18.27
N LYS A 188 -13.73 -13.95 -19.10
CA LYS A 188 -12.32 -14.37 -18.95
C LYS A 188 -11.74 -13.99 -17.60
N LEU A 189 -11.99 -12.76 -17.13
CA LEU A 189 -11.55 -12.31 -15.80
C LEU A 189 -12.16 -13.19 -14.70
N MET A 190 -13.46 -13.47 -14.76
CA MET A 190 -14.13 -14.31 -13.77
C MET A 190 -13.54 -15.72 -13.74
N CYS A 191 -13.36 -16.36 -14.90
CA CYS A 191 -12.75 -17.69 -14.99
C CYS A 191 -11.31 -17.71 -14.45
N ALA A 192 -10.50 -16.71 -14.81
CA ALA A 192 -9.11 -16.62 -14.34
C ALA A 192 -9.01 -16.46 -12.82
N VAL A 193 -9.90 -15.64 -12.23
CA VAL A 193 -9.94 -15.46 -10.77
C VAL A 193 -10.46 -16.72 -10.07
N GLU A 194 -11.50 -17.35 -10.61
CA GLU A 194 -12.07 -18.59 -10.06
C GLU A 194 -11.03 -19.72 -10.02
N GLU A 195 -10.26 -19.89 -11.10
CA GLU A 195 -9.20 -20.90 -11.15
C GLU A 195 -8.12 -20.65 -10.08
N VAL A 196 -7.70 -19.40 -9.90
CA VAL A 196 -6.73 -19.00 -8.89
C VAL A 196 -7.26 -19.28 -7.47
N ILE A 197 -8.53 -18.96 -7.20
CA ILE A 197 -9.18 -19.23 -5.92
C ILE A 197 -9.26 -20.74 -5.68
N ARG A 198 -9.70 -21.51 -6.69
CA ARG A 198 -9.80 -22.98 -6.62
C ARG A 198 -8.45 -23.62 -6.36
N ARG A 199 -7.38 -23.14 -7.00
CA ARG A 199 -6.01 -23.63 -6.77
C ARG A 199 -5.55 -23.35 -5.33
N LYS A 200 -5.84 -22.17 -4.79
CA LYS A 200 -5.51 -21.83 -3.41
C LYS A 200 -6.26 -22.68 -2.39
N LEU A 201 -7.55 -22.95 -2.64
CA LEU A 201 -8.37 -23.81 -1.78
C LEU A 201 -7.97 -25.28 -1.90
N GLY A 202 -7.66 -25.75 -3.10
CA GLY A 202 -7.18 -27.11 -3.35
C GLY A 202 -5.80 -27.37 -2.73
N GLY A 203 -4.93 -26.35 -2.67
CA GLY A 203 -3.65 -26.42 -1.96
C GLY A 203 -3.79 -26.43 -0.43
N ALA A 204 -4.87 -25.87 0.12
CA ALA A 204 -5.16 -25.91 1.56
C ALA A 204 -5.83 -27.22 2.00
N ASN A 205 -6.57 -27.89 1.09
CA ASN A 205 -7.36 -29.09 1.39
C ASN A 205 -6.74 -30.40 0.86
N SER A 206 -5.44 -30.43 0.56
CA SER A 206 -4.76 -31.63 0.06
C SER A 206 -4.49 -32.71 1.15
N LEU A 207 -5.32 -32.77 2.19
CA LEU A 207 -5.33 -33.86 3.19
C LEU A 207 -6.64 -34.68 3.23
N SER A 208 -7.59 -34.47 2.32
CA SER A 208 -8.74 -35.39 2.23
C SER A 208 -9.33 -35.42 0.83
N ALA A 209 -8.70 -36.22 -0.03
CA ALA A 209 -9.25 -36.59 -1.33
C ALA A 209 -10.31 -37.70 -1.12
N SER A 210 -11.54 -37.30 -0.80
CA SER A 210 -12.75 -38.11 -1.04
C SER A 210 -13.99 -37.30 -0.66
N ASP A 211 -14.48 -36.46 -1.58
CA ASP A 211 -15.92 -36.43 -1.91
C ASP A 211 -16.19 -35.36 -2.96
N LYS A 212 -16.48 -35.81 -4.17
CA LYS A 212 -17.10 -34.99 -5.21
C LYS A 212 -18.59 -34.85 -4.87
N SER A 213 -18.93 -33.90 -4.00
CA SER A 213 -20.30 -33.40 -3.89
C SER A 213 -20.30 -31.89 -3.81
N ASN A 214 -21.29 -31.28 -4.46
CA ASN A 214 -21.62 -29.86 -4.50
C ASN A 214 -21.90 -29.34 -3.07
N ARG A 215 -20.88 -29.23 -2.22
CA ARG A 215 -20.97 -28.51 -0.97
C ARG A 215 -20.50 -27.08 -1.21
N ASP A 216 -21.39 -26.13 -0.91
CA ASP A 216 -21.07 -24.73 -0.74
C ASP A 216 -19.82 -24.62 0.12
N LEU A 217 -18.67 -24.45 -0.54
CA LEU A 217 -17.44 -24.11 0.12
C LEU A 217 -17.72 -22.76 0.79
N LEU A 218 -17.70 -22.74 2.13
CA LEU A 218 -17.60 -21.51 2.91
C LEU A 218 -16.25 -20.88 2.57
N ILE A 219 -16.18 -20.24 1.41
CA ILE A 219 -15.03 -19.49 0.97
C ILE A 219 -14.97 -18.29 1.88
N ASP A 220 -13.98 -18.27 2.77
CA ASP A 220 -13.70 -17.11 3.59
C ASP A 220 -13.58 -15.89 2.68
N ARG A 221 -14.41 -14.88 2.97
CA ARG A 221 -14.66 -13.75 2.09
C ARG A 221 -13.37 -13.02 1.74
N GLU A 222 -12.45 -12.95 2.70
CA GLU A 222 -11.14 -12.34 2.54
C GLU A 222 -10.33 -12.97 1.41
N THR A 223 -10.48 -14.28 1.19
CA THR A 223 -9.79 -14.99 0.10
C THR A 223 -10.21 -14.52 -1.30
N LEU A 224 -11.39 -13.89 -1.43
CA LEU A 224 -11.92 -13.37 -2.69
C LEU A 224 -11.26 -12.06 -3.14
N TYR A 225 -10.61 -11.32 -2.23
CA TYR A 225 -9.99 -10.02 -2.54
C TYR A 225 -8.56 -9.87 -2.04
N GLN A 226 -8.13 -10.64 -1.04
CA GLN A 226 -6.79 -10.56 -0.50
C GLN A 226 -5.80 -11.45 -1.27
N LYS A 227 -4.60 -10.90 -1.51
CA LYS A 227 -3.41 -11.62 -2.01
C LYS A 227 -3.60 -12.35 -3.35
N LEU A 228 -4.50 -11.90 -4.24
CA LEU A 228 -4.64 -12.48 -5.57
C LEU A 228 -3.42 -12.15 -6.48
N PRO A 229 -2.84 -13.13 -7.19
CA PRO A 229 -1.75 -12.94 -8.14
C PRO A 229 -2.23 -12.24 -9.42
N TRP A 230 -2.43 -10.93 -9.35
CA TRP A 230 -3.00 -10.14 -10.46
C TRP A 230 -2.20 -10.21 -11.76
N THR A 231 -0.89 -10.44 -11.69
CA THR A 231 -0.03 -10.63 -12.88
C THR A 231 -0.30 -11.95 -13.59
N GLU A 232 -0.63 -13.03 -12.86
CA GLU A 232 -1.08 -14.29 -13.46
C GLU A 232 -2.46 -14.12 -14.09
N ILE A 233 -3.37 -13.44 -13.39
CA ILE A 233 -4.73 -13.16 -13.87
C ILE A 233 -4.67 -12.29 -15.14
N GLU A 234 -3.81 -11.26 -15.16
CA GLU A 234 -3.53 -10.44 -16.35
C GLU A 234 -3.12 -11.29 -17.55
N ALA A 235 -2.16 -12.19 -17.37
CA ALA A 235 -1.69 -13.06 -18.44
C ALA A 235 -2.81 -13.95 -19.03
N LYS A 236 -3.72 -14.44 -18.19
CA LYS A 236 -4.88 -15.24 -18.61
C LYS A 236 -5.97 -14.42 -19.29
N VAL A 237 -6.20 -13.19 -18.84
CA VAL A 237 -7.17 -12.28 -19.48
C VAL A 237 -6.66 -11.84 -20.84
N GLY A 238 -5.35 -11.57 -20.96
CA GLY A 238 -4.65 -11.26 -22.21
C GLY A 238 -4.92 -9.87 -22.80
N THR A 239 -6.11 -9.29 -22.55
CA THR A 239 -6.53 -8.01 -23.16
C THR A 239 -6.44 -6.79 -22.24
N ARG A 240 -6.17 -7.00 -20.93
CA ARG A 240 -6.23 -5.96 -19.90
C ARG A 240 -5.05 -6.04 -18.95
N TYR A 241 -4.59 -4.89 -18.49
CA TYR A 241 -3.54 -4.75 -17.49
C TYR A 241 -4.02 -5.19 -16.09
N TRP A 242 -3.11 -5.72 -15.26
CA TRP A 242 -3.45 -6.28 -13.95
C TRP A 242 -4.21 -5.31 -13.04
N ARG A 243 -3.93 -3.99 -13.09
CA ARG A 243 -4.69 -2.99 -12.30
C ARG A 243 -6.12 -2.85 -12.79
N GLN A 244 -6.34 -2.93 -14.11
CA GLN A 244 -7.69 -2.92 -14.68
C GLN A 244 -8.45 -4.18 -14.24
N CYS A 245 -7.80 -5.35 -14.29
CA CYS A 245 -8.36 -6.61 -13.79
C CYS A 245 -8.76 -6.51 -12.31
N LYS A 246 -7.85 -6.01 -11.46
CA LYS A 246 -8.11 -5.79 -10.03
C LYS A 246 -9.28 -4.86 -9.77
N GLN A 247 -9.32 -3.72 -10.48
CA GLN A 247 -10.39 -2.74 -10.36
C GLN A 247 -11.74 -3.34 -10.80
N LYS A 248 -11.78 -4.00 -11.96
CA LYS A 248 -13.00 -4.64 -12.47
C LYS A 248 -13.48 -5.74 -11.54
N TRP A 249 -12.59 -6.59 -11.03
CA TRP A 249 -12.95 -7.63 -10.07
C TRP A 249 -13.53 -7.03 -8.79
N THR A 250 -12.92 -5.97 -8.25
CA THR A 250 -13.44 -5.28 -7.05
C THR A 250 -14.89 -4.80 -7.29
N THR A 251 -15.18 -4.24 -8.47
CA THR A 251 -16.54 -3.84 -8.85
C THR A 251 -17.50 -5.03 -8.96
N ILE A 252 -17.07 -6.13 -9.60
CA ILE A 252 -17.88 -7.35 -9.72
C ILE A 252 -18.20 -7.91 -8.33
N LEU A 253 -17.19 -8.00 -7.48
CA LEU A 253 -17.28 -8.53 -6.13
C LEU A 253 -18.23 -7.69 -5.28
N THR A 254 -18.08 -6.37 -5.32
CA THR A 254 -18.99 -5.44 -4.65
C THR A 254 -20.43 -5.67 -5.11
N ASN A 255 -20.69 -5.71 -6.41
CA ASN A 255 -22.06 -5.89 -6.93
C ASN A 255 -22.69 -7.23 -6.53
N LYS A 256 -21.88 -8.31 -6.44
CA LYS A 256 -22.33 -9.62 -5.97
C LYS A 256 -22.63 -9.61 -4.47
N MET A 257 -21.74 -9.01 -3.67
CA MET A 257 -21.85 -8.91 -2.23
C MET A 257 -23.05 -8.08 -1.77
N THR A 258 -23.37 -7.01 -2.50
CA THR A 258 -24.52 -6.17 -2.19
C THR A 258 -25.84 -6.73 -2.73
N LYS A 259 -25.90 -8.00 -3.17
CA LYS A 259 -27.10 -8.68 -3.72
C LYS A 259 -27.84 -7.86 -4.80
N ARG A 260 -27.13 -7.05 -5.58
CA ARG A 260 -27.72 -6.00 -6.46
C ARG A 260 -28.61 -4.95 -5.77
N GLN A 261 -28.77 -4.97 -4.46
CA GLN A 261 -29.31 -3.82 -3.73
C GLN A 261 -28.39 -2.63 -4.02
N HIS A 262 -28.97 -1.56 -4.56
CA HIS A 262 -28.24 -0.34 -4.83
C HIS A 262 -27.90 0.34 -3.49
N LEU A 263 -26.84 -0.11 -2.79
CA LEU A 263 -26.22 0.63 -1.66
C LEU A 263 -25.74 2.04 -2.06
N SER A 264 -25.88 2.41 -3.33
CA SER A 264 -25.54 3.70 -3.90
C SER A 264 -26.73 4.59 -4.26
N LYS A 265 -27.99 4.12 -4.15
CA LYS A 265 -29.18 4.88 -4.56
C LYS A 265 -30.26 4.90 -3.48
N GLY A 266 -31.03 5.99 -3.43
CA GLY A 266 -32.15 6.18 -2.50
C GLY A 266 -31.74 6.22 -1.02
N ALA A 267 -32.69 5.92 -0.14
CA ALA A 267 -32.51 5.92 1.32
C ALA A 267 -31.34 5.03 1.78
N ASN A 268 -31.13 3.87 1.15
CA ASN A 268 -30.00 2.97 1.46
C ASN A 268 -28.64 3.63 1.23
N GLY A 269 -28.52 4.45 0.17
CA GLY A 269 -27.29 5.19 -0.12
C GLY A 269 -27.03 6.33 0.86
N LEU A 270 -28.09 6.93 1.43
CA LEU A 270 -27.98 7.92 2.50
C LEU A 270 -27.60 7.26 3.83
N HIS A 271 -28.25 6.15 4.19
CA HIS A 271 -27.95 5.38 5.40
C HIS A 271 -26.48 4.92 5.44
N VAL A 272 -25.95 4.42 4.32
CA VAL A 272 -24.53 4.06 4.20
C VAL A 272 -23.59 5.25 4.45
N LYS A 273 -23.94 6.45 3.95
CA LYS A 273 -23.11 7.65 4.17
C LYS A 273 -23.17 8.11 5.62
N ILE A 274 -24.36 8.11 6.22
CA ILE A 274 -24.59 8.49 7.62
C ILE A 274 -23.80 7.55 8.54
N ASN A 275 -23.97 6.23 8.39
CA ASN A 275 -23.27 5.24 9.20
C ASN A 275 -21.74 5.32 9.02
N LEU A 276 -21.27 5.57 7.79
CA LEU A 276 -19.85 5.77 7.53
C LEU A 276 -19.29 6.98 8.30
N ILE A 277 -19.99 8.12 8.25
CA ILE A 277 -19.54 9.35 8.93
C ILE A 277 -19.55 9.16 10.45
N LYS A 278 -20.64 8.60 11.02
CA LYS A 278 -20.75 8.36 12.47
C LYS A 278 -19.62 7.46 12.98
N ARG A 279 -19.42 6.30 12.33
CA ARG A 279 -18.37 5.36 12.72
C ARG A 279 -16.97 5.94 12.58
N LEU A 280 -16.70 6.67 11.50
CA LEU A 280 -15.40 7.33 11.34
C LEU A 280 -15.15 8.36 12.46
N TYR A 281 -16.17 9.13 12.84
CA TYR A 281 -16.06 10.11 13.92
C TYR A 281 -15.82 9.43 15.29
N GLU A 282 -16.51 8.31 15.55
CA GLU A 282 -16.35 7.51 16.76
C GLU A 282 -14.94 6.89 16.90
N THR A 283 -14.25 6.59 15.80
CA THR A 283 -12.88 6.04 15.87
C THR A 283 -11.87 7.01 16.50
N LYS A 284 -12.12 8.32 16.47
CA LYS A 284 -11.25 9.38 17.01
C LYS A 284 -9.77 9.27 16.59
N VAL A 285 -9.50 8.68 15.43
CA VAL A 285 -8.13 8.54 14.91
C VAL A 285 -7.68 9.79 14.18
N GLU A 286 -6.38 10.10 14.28
CA GLU A 286 -5.79 11.29 13.65
C GLU A 286 -5.45 11.07 12.16
N ASP A 287 -5.35 9.81 11.73
CA ASP A 287 -4.95 9.43 10.37
C ASP A 287 -5.88 8.34 9.78
N ALA A 288 -6.16 8.46 8.48
CA ALA A 288 -6.99 7.50 7.74
C ALA A 288 -6.40 6.08 7.76
N ASP A 289 -5.08 5.95 7.90
CA ASP A 289 -4.40 4.66 7.89
C ASP A 289 -4.47 3.95 9.25
N GLU A 290 -4.88 4.63 10.32
CA GLU A 290 -5.14 4.06 11.64
C GLU A 290 -6.57 3.54 11.80
N VAL A 291 -7.45 3.91 10.86
CA VAL A 291 -8.83 3.41 10.83
C VAL A 291 -8.85 1.90 10.55
N ASN A 292 -9.56 1.14 11.39
CA ASN A 292 -9.92 -0.24 11.09
C ASN A 292 -11.00 -0.30 10.00
N TRP A 293 -10.58 -0.16 8.74
CA TRP A 293 -11.50 -0.15 7.60
C TRP A 293 -12.27 -1.46 7.43
N GLU A 294 -11.79 -2.59 7.96
CA GLU A 294 -12.49 -3.88 7.86
C GLU A 294 -13.72 -3.88 8.77
N GLU A 295 -13.59 -3.40 10.00
CA GLU A 295 -14.71 -3.25 10.94
C GLU A 295 -15.80 -2.32 10.40
N ILE A 296 -15.39 -1.18 9.83
CA ILE A 296 -16.32 -0.26 9.16
C ILE A 296 -16.96 -0.94 7.95
N SER A 297 -16.22 -1.77 7.21
CA SER A 297 -16.72 -2.51 6.06
C SER A 297 -17.82 -3.50 6.43
N ASN A 298 -17.61 -4.27 7.49
CA ASN A 298 -18.54 -5.27 7.98
C ASN A 298 -19.86 -4.60 8.39
N ALA A 299 -19.76 -3.53 9.16
CA ALA A 299 -20.91 -2.79 9.63
C ALA A 299 -21.78 -2.10 8.56
N ILE A 300 -21.20 -1.74 7.42
CA ILE A 300 -21.91 -1.01 6.35
C ILE A 300 -22.66 -1.97 5.40
N GLY A 301 -22.55 -3.29 5.61
CA GLY A 301 -23.17 -4.33 4.80
C GLY A 301 -22.15 -5.27 4.16
N ASP A 302 -21.07 -5.55 4.90
CA ASP A 302 -19.98 -6.45 4.53
C ASP A 302 -19.35 -6.20 3.14
N VAL A 303 -19.28 -4.96 2.69
CA VAL A 303 -18.66 -4.63 1.39
C VAL A 303 -17.13 -4.78 1.47
N PRO A 304 -16.39 -4.83 0.35
CA PRO A 304 -14.92 -4.80 0.41
C PRO A 304 -14.42 -3.45 0.97
N LYS A 305 -13.37 -3.43 1.81
CA LYS A 305 -12.82 -2.18 2.40
C LYS A 305 -12.52 -1.08 1.39
N ALA A 306 -12.07 -1.47 0.18
CA ALA A 306 -11.77 -0.54 -0.91
C ALA A 306 -13.02 0.24 -1.37
N TYR A 307 -14.20 -0.35 -1.26
CA TYR A 307 -15.47 0.31 -1.55
C TYR A 307 -15.76 1.42 -0.54
N VAL A 308 -15.64 1.12 0.76
CA VAL A 308 -15.86 2.10 1.84
C VAL A 308 -14.87 3.25 1.74
N GLN A 309 -13.59 2.95 1.54
CA GLN A 309 -12.55 3.95 1.31
C GLN A 309 -12.86 4.85 0.10
N ALA A 310 -13.35 4.27 -1.01
CA ALA A 310 -13.75 5.04 -2.19
C ALA A 310 -14.98 5.92 -1.92
N LYS A 311 -15.93 5.47 -1.08
CA LYS A 311 -17.09 6.27 -0.67
C LYS A 311 -16.69 7.43 0.22
N PHE A 312 -15.84 7.18 1.22
CA PHE A 312 -15.26 8.23 2.05
C PHE A 312 -14.51 9.26 1.21
N TYR A 313 -13.65 8.81 0.29
CA TYR A 313 -12.93 9.70 -0.60
C TYR A 313 -13.87 10.60 -1.42
N LYS A 314 -14.97 10.04 -1.96
CA LYS A 314 -16.00 10.83 -2.67
C LYS A 314 -16.68 11.86 -1.76
N LEU A 315 -17.01 11.51 -0.52
CA LEU A 315 -17.58 12.44 0.45
C LEU A 315 -16.60 13.58 0.75
N LYS A 316 -15.33 13.24 1.02
CA LYS A 316 -14.26 14.20 1.26
C LYS A 316 -14.15 15.23 0.13
N ILE A 317 -13.97 14.77 -1.12
CA ILE A 317 -13.74 15.69 -2.25
C ILE A 317 -14.96 16.54 -2.63
N SER A 318 -16.18 16.04 -2.38
CA SER A 318 -17.41 16.70 -2.81
C SER A 318 -18.02 17.61 -1.75
N CYS A 319 -17.79 17.31 -0.46
CA CYS A 319 -18.48 17.99 0.63
C CYS A 319 -17.55 18.84 1.48
N VAL A 320 -16.24 18.58 1.52
CA VAL A 320 -15.33 19.25 2.44
C VAL A 320 -14.54 20.36 1.71
N PRO A 321 -14.79 21.64 2.02
CA PRO A 321 -14.05 22.75 1.44
C PRO A 321 -12.57 22.68 1.81
N LEU A 322 -11.69 23.02 0.86
CA LEU A 322 -10.24 23.08 1.06
C LEU A 322 -9.67 21.84 1.77
N TRP A 323 -10.22 20.65 1.50
CA TRP A 323 -9.85 19.41 2.17
C TRP A 323 -8.35 19.07 2.10
N GLN A 324 -7.62 19.64 1.14
CA GLN A 324 -6.17 19.46 0.99
C GLN A 324 -5.38 20.08 2.15
N MET A 325 -5.93 21.09 2.82
CA MET A 325 -5.31 21.80 3.95
C MET A 325 -5.79 21.30 5.30
N LYS A 326 -6.62 20.24 5.32
CA LYS A 326 -7.22 19.69 6.53
C LYS A 326 -6.61 18.33 6.85
N THR A 327 -6.37 18.08 8.13
CA THR A 327 -6.05 16.78 8.69
C THR A 327 -7.22 15.82 8.53
N PHE A 328 -6.96 14.52 8.70
CA PHE A 328 -8.02 13.52 8.59
C PHE A 328 -9.11 13.73 9.65
N SER A 329 -8.74 14.04 10.90
CA SER A 329 -9.69 14.34 11.98
C SER A 329 -10.55 15.56 11.66
N GLU A 330 -9.97 16.66 11.17
CA GLU A 330 -10.73 17.85 10.74
C GLU A 330 -11.70 17.56 9.60
N ILE A 331 -11.31 16.72 8.64
CA ILE A 331 -12.19 16.28 7.55
C ILE A 331 -13.38 15.49 8.10
N VAL A 332 -13.14 14.54 9.01
CA VAL A 332 -14.17 13.70 9.60
C VAL A 332 -15.11 14.52 10.49
N ALA A 333 -14.55 15.40 11.33
CA ALA A 333 -15.32 16.33 12.17
C ALA A 333 -16.20 17.25 11.32
N PHE A 334 -15.65 17.83 10.24
CA PHE A 334 -16.45 18.65 9.32
C PHE A 334 -17.61 17.85 8.71
N LEU A 335 -17.36 16.62 8.26
CA LEU A 335 -18.41 15.76 7.71
C LEU A 335 -19.48 15.44 8.76
N TYR A 336 -19.09 15.20 10.01
CA TYR A 336 -19.99 14.92 11.11
C TYR A 336 -20.84 16.14 11.48
N GLU A 337 -20.24 17.32 11.63
CA GLU A 337 -20.95 18.52 12.09
C GLU A 337 -21.79 19.17 10.99
N ASN A 338 -21.29 19.19 9.75
CA ASN A 338 -21.90 20.02 8.69
C ASN A 338 -22.66 19.20 7.66
N LYS A 339 -22.23 17.95 7.40
CA LYS A 339 -22.81 17.11 6.35
C LYS A 339 -23.77 16.06 6.88
N LEU A 340 -23.50 15.49 8.06
CA LEU A 340 -24.35 14.48 8.67
C LEU A 340 -25.79 14.98 8.90
N PRO A 341 -26.03 16.18 9.50
CA PRO A 341 -27.41 16.62 9.77
C PRO A 341 -28.22 16.76 8.49
N LYS A 342 -27.62 17.33 7.44
CA LYS A 342 -28.24 17.47 6.11
C LYS A 342 -28.54 16.12 5.45
N LEU A 343 -27.75 15.07 5.74
CA LEU A 343 -28.01 13.74 5.20
C LEU A 343 -29.14 13.04 5.98
N GLU A 344 -29.24 13.29 7.29
CA GLU A 344 -30.31 12.79 8.14
C GLU A 344 -31.66 13.45 7.83
N GLU A 345 -31.68 14.75 7.52
CA GLU A 345 -32.88 15.47 7.05
C GLU A 345 -33.41 14.99 5.70
N MET A 346 -32.53 14.44 4.85
CA MET A 346 -32.88 13.93 3.51
C MET A 346 -33.37 12.48 3.53
N LEU A 347 -33.26 11.79 4.67
CA LEU A 347 -33.64 10.40 4.84
C LEU A 347 -35.09 10.30 5.31
#